data_AF-A8WKX3-F1
#
_entry.id   AF-A8WKX3-F1
#
_cell.length_a   1.000
_cell.length_b   1.000
_cell.length_c   1.000
_cell.angle_alpha   90.00
_cell.angle_beta   90.00
_cell.angle_gamma   90.00
#
_symmetry.space_group_name_H-M   'P 1'
#
loop_
_entity.id
_entity.type
_entity.pdbx_description
1 polymer ?
#
loop_
_entity_poly.entity_id
_entity_poly.type
_entity_poly.pdbx_seq_one_letter_code
_entity_poly.pdbx_strand_id
1 'polypeptide(L)'
;GIYLQYRVNQKSLLSVAILTESELSESGKILPKTPVFFNVLSGNPKFQNKFKIETFAMSHKPVGGPGIPISEVLNSKNGFLDENGSMTIEYGFHFDAIFDEDQEMWKFNLESKLFDCELKKNMITFEKGEKMLYFSLYIRIL
;
A
#
# COMPACT_ATOMS: atom_id res chain seq x y z
N GLY A 1 6.81 -6.17 0.42
CA GLY A 1 7.62 -5.33 1.33
C GLY A 1 7.70 -3.90 0.84
N ILE A 2 7.93 -2.96 1.76
CA ILE A 2 8.13 -1.53 1.48
C ILE A 2 9.51 -1.14 2.00
N TYR A 3 10.30 -0.45 1.20
CA TYR A 3 11.64 -0.01 1.57
C TYR A 3 12.00 1.31 0.90
N LEU A 4 13.06 1.94 1.39
CA LEU A 4 13.65 3.13 0.77
C LEU A 4 14.81 2.73 -0.14
N GLN A 5 14.86 3.30 -1.33
CA GLN A 5 15.99 3.18 -2.25
C GLN A 5 16.67 4.53 -2.41
N TYR A 6 18.00 4.57 -2.25
CA TYR A 6 18.82 5.72 -2.59
C TYR A 6 19.40 5.55 -4.00
N ARG A 7 19.14 6.51 -4.89
CA ARG A 7 19.70 6.55 -6.24
C ARG A 7 20.89 7.48 -6.29
N VAL A 8 22.08 6.92 -6.32
CA VAL A 8 23.37 7.66 -6.28
C VAL A 8 23.45 8.72 -7.38
N ASN A 9 23.14 8.37 -8.63
CA ASN A 9 23.24 9.28 -9.77
C ASN A 9 22.28 10.48 -9.69
N GLN A 10 21.12 10.29 -9.04
CA GLN A 10 20.09 11.32 -8.90
C GLN A 10 20.16 12.03 -7.55
N LYS A 11 21.02 11.55 -6.62
CA LYS A 11 21.10 11.99 -5.23
C LYS A 11 19.73 12.10 -4.57
N SER A 12 18.86 11.12 -4.84
CA SER A 12 17.47 11.12 -4.41
C SER A 12 17.10 9.83 -3.69
N LEU A 13 16.14 9.97 -2.77
CA LEU A 13 15.51 8.89 -2.04
C LEU A 13 14.14 8.62 -2.66
N LEU A 14 13.75 7.36 -2.81
CA LEU A 14 12.38 7.00 -3.19
C LEU A 14 11.85 5.88 -2.31
N SER A 15 10.55 5.95 -2.01
CA SER A 15 9.81 4.80 -1.48
C SER A 15 9.62 3.78 -2.59
N VAL A 16 9.89 2.51 -2.28
CA VAL A 16 9.69 1.39 -3.20
C VAL A 16 8.82 0.35 -2.52
N ALA A 17 7.84 -0.16 -3.25
CA ALA A 17 7.03 -1.27 -2.83
C ALA A 17 7.14 -2.43 -3.81
N ILE A 18 7.25 -3.63 -3.27
CA ILE A 18 7.18 -4.88 -4.02
C ILE A 18 6.10 -5.73 -3.39
N LEU A 19 5.14 -6.19 -4.21
CA LEU A 19 4.26 -7.28 -3.87
C LEU A 19 4.91 -8.60 -4.29
N THR A 20 5.14 -9.47 -3.31
CA THR A 20 5.72 -10.79 -3.51
C THR A 20 4.75 -11.83 -2.96
N GLU A 21 4.42 -12.86 -3.73
CA GLU A 21 3.79 -14.06 -3.19
C GLU A 21 4.77 -14.78 -2.24
N SER A 22 4.27 -15.22 -1.09
CA SER A 22 5.08 -15.97 -0.11
C SER A 22 5.22 -17.45 -0.46
N GLU A 23 4.32 -17.98 -1.27
CA GLU A 23 4.31 -19.37 -1.75
C GLU A 23 4.12 -19.33 -3.27
N LEU A 24 4.98 -20.02 -4.03
CA LEU A 24 4.83 -20.19 -5.48
C LEU A 24 3.45 -20.80 -5.75
N SER A 25 2.50 -20.03 -6.25
CA SER A 25 1.31 -20.60 -6.85
C SER A 25 1.76 -21.46 -8.04
N GLU A 26 1.50 -22.77 -8.00
CA GLU A 26 1.88 -23.72 -9.07
C GLU A 26 1.25 -23.40 -10.43
N SER A 27 0.34 -22.44 -10.49
CA SER A 27 -0.22 -21.93 -11.73
C SER A 27 0.45 -20.61 -12.09
N GLY A 28 1.02 -20.52 -13.30
CA GLY A 28 1.49 -19.27 -13.91
C GLY A 28 0.37 -18.25 -14.21
N LYS A 29 -0.52 -18.02 -13.24
CA LYS A 29 -1.59 -17.03 -13.31
C LYS A 29 -0.98 -15.65 -13.13
N ILE A 30 -1.36 -14.75 -14.01
CA ILE A 30 -1.02 -13.34 -13.92
C ILE A 30 -1.79 -12.80 -12.72
N LEU A 31 -1.09 -12.49 -11.63
CA LEU A 31 -1.67 -11.77 -10.49
C LEU A 31 -2.37 -10.49 -11.00
N PRO A 32 -3.60 -10.22 -10.54
CA PRO A 32 -4.31 -9.02 -10.92
C PRO A 32 -3.50 -7.77 -10.52
N LYS A 33 -3.60 -6.73 -11.34
CA LYS A 33 -3.03 -5.42 -11.02
C LYS A 33 -3.66 -4.93 -9.71
N THR A 34 -2.88 -4.79 -8.65
CA THR A 34 -3.36 -4.27 -7.37
C THR A 34 -3.16 -2.76 -7.36
N PRO A 35 -4.22 -1.94 -7.25
CA PRO A 35 -4.04 -0.52 -7.02
C PRO A 35 -3.36 -0.30 -5.67
N VAL A 36 -2.36 0.57 -5.68
CA VAL A 36 -1.51 0.89 -4.53
C VAL A 36 -1.30 2.38 -4.46
N PHE A 37 -1.18 2.89 -3.24
CA PHE A 37 -0.71 4.25 -3.03
C PHE A 37 0.45 4.29 -2.03
N PHE A 38 1.32 5.27 -2.22
CA PHE A 38 2.43 5.58 -1.32
C PHE A 38 2.52 7.09 -1.17
N ASN A 39 2.90 7.55 0.00
CA ASN A 39 3.09 8.96 0.29
C ASN A 39 4.21 9.11 1.33
N VAL A 40 5.22 9.91 1.01
CA VAL A 40 6.21 10.29 2.02
C VAL A 40 5.68 11.54 2.71
N LEU A 41 5.43 11.41 4.01
CA LEU A 41 4.86 12.50 4.80
C LEU A 41 5.92 13.52 5.17
N SER A 42 5.47 14.77 5.29
CA SER A 42 6.28 15.88 5.73
C SER A 42 5.45 16.72 6.70
N GLY A 43 6.07 17.12 7.81
CA GLY A 43 5.50 18.10 8.74
C GLY A 43 5.42 19.51 8.16
N ASN A 44 6.01 19.76 6.99
CA ASN A 44 5.94 21.04 6.29
C ASN A 44 4.81 21.03 5.24
N PRO A 45 3.79 21.89 5.37
CA PRO A 45 2.64 21.94 4.46
C PRO A 45 3.01 22.12 2.97
N LYS A 46 4.18 22.72 2.67
CA LYS A 46 4.70 22.88 1.30
C LYS A 46 4.82 21.54 0.55
N PHE A 47 5.06 20.45 1.29
CA PHE A 47 5.27 19.11 0.73
C PHE A 47 4.08 18.18 0.94
N GLN A 48 2.96 18.68 1.47
CA GLN A 48 1.76 17.88 1.70
C GLN A 48 1.34 17.17 0.40
N ASN A 49 1.34 15.84 0.43
CA ASN A 49 1.02 14.94 -0.69
C ASN A 49 1.85 15.15 -1.98
N LYS A 50 2.94 15.93 -1.93
CA LYS A 50 3.77 16.20 -3.11
C LYS A 50 4.48 14.93 -3.61
N PHE A 51 4.74 14.01 -2.70
CA PHE A 51 5.38 12.72 -3.00
C PHE A 51 4.40 11.56 -2.90
N LYS A 52 3.10 11.86 -3.06
CA LYS A 52 2.07 10.84 -3.18
C LYS A 52 2.07 10.27 -4.60
N ILE A 53 1.97 8.96 -4.70
CA ILE A 53 1.71 8.24 -5.95
C ILE A 53 0.53 7.29 -5.74
N GLU A 54 -0.32 7.21 -6.76
CA GLU A 54 -1.35 6.18 -6.90
C GLU A 54 -1.08 5.46 -8.21
N THR A 55 -0.94 4.13 -8.15
CA THR A 55 -0.56 3.33 -9.32
C THR A 55 -0.96 1.88 -9.13
N PHE A 56 -0.54 1.01 -10.04
CA PHE A 56 -0.82 -0.43 -9.97
C PHE A 56 0.48 -1.19 -9.74
N ALA A 57 0.51 -1.99 -8.67
CA ALA A 57 1.53 -2.98 -8.48
C ALA A 57 1.20 -4.22 -9.34
N MET A 58 2.22 -4.69 -10.05
CA MET A 58 2.20 -5.97 -10.74
C MET A 58 3.11 -6.93 -9.99
N SER A 59 2.77 -8.22 -9.98
CA SER A 59 3.60 -9.21 -9.31
C SER A 59 5.06 -9.12 -9.72
N HIS A 60 5.94 -9.25 -8.71
CA HIS A 60 7.39 -9.29 -8.86
C HIS A 60 8.01 -8.02 -9.48
N LYS A 61 7.23 -6.96 -9.73
CA LYS A 61 7.73 -5.69 -10.25
C LYS A 61 7.70 -4.62 -9.17
N PRO A 62 8.85 -4.04 -8.78
CA PRO A 62 8.88 -2.92 -7.86
C PRO A 62 8.16 -1.72 -8.44
N VAL A 63 7.36 -1.08 -7.60
CA VAL A 63 6.76 0.22 -7.86
C VAL A 63 7.55 1.26 -7.06
N GLY A 64 8.12 2.24 -7.76
CA GLY A 64 8.84 3.34 -7.14
C GLY A 64 7.98 4.60 -7.09
N GLY A 65 7.98 5.27 -5.95
CA GLY A 65 7.44 6.61 -5.79
C GLY A 65 8.36 7.69 -6.39
N PRO A 66 7.90 8.96 -6.38
CA PRO A 66 8.70 10.08 -6.84
C PRO A 66 9.96 10.24 -5.97
N GLY A 67 11.08 10.58 -6.63
CA GLY A 67 12.35 10.80 -5.95
C GLY A 67 12.37 12.13 -5.19
N ILE A 68 12.74 12.10 -3.91
CA ILE A 68 12.97 13.27 -3.08
C ILE A 68 14.48 13.54 -3.06
N PRO A 69 14.96 14.73 -3.45
CA PRO A 69 16.36 15.08 -3.32
C PRO A 69 16.82 14.89 -1.87
N ILE A 70 17.98 14.25 -1.66
CA ILE A 70 18.47 13.98 -0.30
C ILE A 70 18.70 15.28 0.50
N SER A 71 19.04 16.37 -0.18
CA SER A 71 19.15 17.71 0.41
C SER A 71 17.82 18.24 0.95
N GLU A 72 16.71 17.89 0.30
CA GLU A 72 15.37 18.26 0.78
C GLU A 72 14.99 17.39 1.99
N VAL A 73 15.32 16.09 1.97
CA VAL A 73 15.08 15.16 3.10
C VAL A 73 15.85 15.61 4.35
N LEU A 74 17.14 15.92 4.21
CA LEU A 74 18.03 16.25 5.33
C LEU A 74 17.84 17.69 5.85
N ASN A 75 17.08 18.53 5.15
CA ASN A 75 16.77 19.87 5.63
C ASN A 75 15.66 19.79 6.69
N SER A 76 16.01 20.04 7.95
CA SER A 76 15.09 19.98 9.09
C SER A 76 13.84 20.86 8.93
N LYS A 77 13.94 21.98 8.20
CA LYS A 77 12.79 22.87 7.93
C LYS A 77 11.74 22.23 7.01
N ASN A 78 12.12 21.20 6.26
CA ASN A 78 11.22 20.51 5.36
C ASN A 78 10.45 19.38 6.04
N GLY A 79 10.79 19.00 7.28
CA GLY A 79 9.97 18.12 8.10
C GLY A 79 9.76 16.70 7.56
N PHE A 80 10.66 16.19 6.71
CA PHE A 80 10.63 14.78 6.26
C PHE A 80 11.14 13.80 7.31
N LEU A 81 11.98 14.29 8.22
CA LEU A 81 12.53 13.54 9.34
C LEU A 81 12.00 14.15 10.64
N ASP A 82 11.61 13.30 11.58
CA ASP A 82 11.27 13.72 12.93
C ASP A 82 12.52 14.06 13.77
N GLU A 83 12.32 14.42 15.03
CA GLU A 83 13.41 14.75 15.97
C GLU A 83 14.41 13.59 16.18
N ASN A 84 13.99 12.35 15.91
CA ASN A 84 14.81 11.15 16.01
C ASN A 84 15.45 10.76 14.67
N GLY A 85 15.26 11.55 13.62
CA GLY A 85 15.74 11.26 12.28
C GLY A 85 14.91 10.21 11.53
N SER A 86 13.68 9.92 11.99
CA SER A 86 12.80 8.92 11.38
C SER A 86 11.92 9.52 10.29
N MET A 87 11.71 8.77 9.22
CA MET A 87 10.82 9.14 8.11
C MET A 87 9.51 8.37 8.19
N THR A 88 8.39 9.06 7.97
CA THR A 88 7.07 8.43 7.90
C THR A 88 6.65 8.22 6.45
N ILE A 89 6.33 6.97 6.10
CA ILE A 89 5.77 6.59 4.81
C ILE A 89 4.35 6.08 5.06
N GLU A 90 3.38 6.72 4.44
CA GLU A 90 2.01 6.26 4.38
C GLU A 90 1.83 5.42 3.10
N TYR A 91 1.08 4.33 3.19
CA TYR A 91 0.80 3.47 2.06
C TYR A 91 -0.54 2.76 2.21
N GLY A 92 -1.06 2.24 1.11
CA GLY A 92 -2.21 1.36 1.15
C GLY A 92 -2.43 0.61 -0.15
N PHE A 93 -3.26 -0.42 -0.06
CA PHE A 93 -3.66 -1.28 -1.17
C PHE A 93 -5.17 -1.17 -1.32
N HIS A 94 -5.63 -1.10 -2.56
CA HIS A 94 -7.04 -1.14 -2.89
C HIS A 94 -7.38 -2.53 -3.41
N PHE A 95 -8.48 -3.08 -2.92
CA PHE A 95 -9.01 -4.36 -3.38
C PHE A 95 -10.48 -4.18 -3.72
N ASP A 96 -10.87 -4.64 -4.89
CA ASP A 96 -12.26 -4.64 -5.31
C ASP A 96 -12.99 -5.76 -4.57
N ALA A 97 -14.20 -5.48 -4.10
CA ALA A 97 -15.08 -6.45 -3.47
C ALA A 97 -16.39 -6.54 -4.25
N ILE A 98 -16.81 -7.76 -4.58
CA ILE A 98 -18.11 -8.06 -5.19
C ILE A 98 -18.86 -8.94 -4.20
N PHE A 99 -20.10 -8.57 -3.87
CA PHE A 99 -20.97 -9.45 -3.08
C PHE A 99 -21.55 -10.53 -3.99
N ASP A 100 -21.30 -11.80 -3.67
CA ASP A 100 -21.91 -12.94 -4.31
C ASP A 100 -23.26 -13.22 -3.63
N GLU A 101 -24.36 -12.98 -4.34
CA GLU A 101 -25.71 -13.18 -3.81
C GLU A 101 -26.06 -14.66 -3.58
N ASP A 102 -25.52 -15.57 -4.39
CA ASP A 102 -25.81 -17.01 -4.29
C ASP A 102 -25.13 -17.63 -3.07
N GLN A 103 -23.91 -17.18 -2.77
CA GLN A 103 -23.12 -17.64 -1.63
C GLN A 103 -23.27 -16.74 -0.39
N GLU A 104 -24.06 -15.66 -0.50
CA GLU A 104 -24.25 -14.63 0.52
C GLU A 104 -22.94 -14.11 1.15
N MET A 105 -21.88 -13.97 0.33
CA MET A 105 -20.54 -13.62 0.82
C MET A 105 -19.81 -12.60 -0.06
N TRP A 106 -18.95 -11.80 0.55
CA TRP A 106 -18.06 -10.88 -0.19
C TRP A 106 -16.87 -11.63 -0.79
N LYS A 107 -16.65 -11.45 -2.09
CA LYS A 107 -15.49 -11.91 -2.83
C LYS A 107 -14.57 -10.72 -3.13
N PHE A 108 -13.31 -10.82 -2.74
CA PHE A 108 -12.31 -9.79 -3.02
C PHE A 108 -11.47 -10.20 -4.23
N ASN A 109 -10.95 -9.23 -4.99
CA ASN A 109 -10.02 -9.46 -6.11
C ASN A 109 -8.60 -9.88 -5.66
N LEU A 110 -8.52 -10.56 -4.51
CA LEU A 110 -7.32 -11.11 -3.90
C LEU A 110 -7.37 -12.63 -4.02
N GLU A 111 -6.43 -13.23 -4.74
CA GLU A 111 -6.20 -14.68 -4.70
C GLU A 111 -5.43 -15.01 -3.41
N SER A 112 -6.08 -14.81 -2.25
CA SER A 112 -5.57 -15.28 -0.96
C SER A 112 -6.30 -16.58 -0.61
N LYS A 113 -5.61 -17.54 0.03
CA LYS A 113 -6.30 -18.64 0.73
C LYS A 113 -7.38 -17.99 1.58
N LEU A 114 -8.65 -18.30 1.30
CA LEU A 114 -9.78 -17.85 2.11
C LEU A 114 -9.36 -18.14 3.55
N PHE A 115 -9.28 -17.08 4.37
CA PHE A 115 -9.06 -17.27 5.79
C PHE A 115 -10.05 -18.33 6.25
N ASP A 116 -9.58 -19.31 7.02
CA ASP A 116 -10.42 -20.40 7.50
C ASP A 116 -11.51 -19.82 8.41
N CYS A 117 -12.64 -19.44 7.78
CA CYS A 117 -13.78 -18.78 8.39
C CYS A 117 -14.51 -19.72 9.36
N GLU A 118 -14.27 -21.03 9.27
CA GLU A 118 -14.90 -22.01 10.17
C GLU A 118 -14.25 -22.00 11.56
N LEU A 119 -12.96 -21.68 11.67
CA LEU A 119 -12.23 -21.75 12.94
C LEU A 119 -11.92 -20.39 13.58
N LYS A 120 -11.88 -19.28 12.84
CA LYS A 120 -11.49 -17.97 13.38
C LYS A 120 -12.54 -16.89 13.14
N LYS A 121 -13.15 -16.41 14.24
CA LYS A 121 -14.08 -15.27 14.34
C LYS A 121 -13.44 -13.89 14.02
N ASN A 122 -12.44 -13.83 13.15
CA ASN A 122 -11.80 -12.57 12.76
C ASN A 122 -12.43 -11.97 11.49
N MET A 123 -13.68 -12.34 11.19
CA MET A 123 -14.45 -11.70 10.14
C MET A 123 -14.79 -10.27 10.56
N ILE A 124 -14.52 -9.32 9.68
CA ILE A 124 -15.03 -7.97 9.82
C ILE A 124 -16.50 -8.01 9.40
N THR A 125 -17.40 -7.96 10.38
CA THR A 125 -18.85 -7.91 10.14
C THR A 125 -19.28 -6.48 9.85
N PHE A 126 -20.04 -6.26 8.78
CA PHE A 126 -20.59 -4.94 8.44
C PHE A 126 -22.12 -5.00 8.36
N GLU A 127 -22.79 -4.03 8.98
CA GLU A 127 -24.23 -3.85 8.89
C GLU A 127 -24.60 -3.05 7.62
N LYS A 128 -25.62 -3.53 6.91
CA LYS A 128 -26.08 -3.02 5.61
C LYS A 128 -26.80 -1.68 5.76
N GLY A 129 -26.20 -0.62 5.22
CA GLY A 129 -26.88 0.61 4.79
C GLY A 129 -26.67 0.78 3.28
N GLU A 130 -27.73 1.13 2.54
CA GLU A 130 -27.90 0.97 1.07
C GLU A 130 -26.95 1.75 0.13
N LYS A 131 -25.63 1.81 0.36
CA LYS A 131 -24.69 2.46 -0.56
C LYS A 131 -23.45 1.60 -0.81
N MET A 132 -23.01 1.58 -2.07
CA MET A 132 -21.73 1.03 -2.52
C MET A 132 -20.61 1.37 -1.53
N LEU A 133 -20.04 0.33 -0.90
CA LEU A 133 -18.98 0.48 0.08
C LEU A 133 -17.64 0.35 -0.65
N TYR A 134 -16.91 1.46 -0.77
CA TYR A 134 -15.50 1.45 -1.11
C TYR A 134 -14.71 1.21 0.18
N PHE A 135 -13.92 0.13 0.24
CA PHE A 135 -13.11 -0.17 1.41
C PHE A 135 -11.67 0.29 1.18
N SER A 136 -11.12 1.02 2.14
CA SER A 136 -9.68 1.28 2.26
C SER A 136 -9.19 0.52 3.47
N LEU A 137 -8.38 -0.52 3.27
CA LEU A 137 -7.78 -1.26 4.36
C LEU A 137 -6.53 -0.50 4.84
N TYR A 138 -6.68 0.25 5.94
CA TYR A 138 -5.57 0.93 6.59
C TYR A 138 -4.88 -0.03 7.56
N ILE A 139 -3.79 -0.65 7.12
CA ILE A 139 -2.94 -1.46 8.02
C ILE A 139 -1.87 -0.54 8.59
N ARG A 140 -2.01 -0.18 9.87
CA ARG A 140 -0.95 0.44 10.66
C ARG A 140 -0.08 -0.67 11.24
N ILE A 141 1.09 -0.91 10.65
CA ILE A 141 2.10 -1.78 11.25
C ILE A 141 2.86 -0.93 12.28
N LEU A 142 2.75 -1.30 13.57
CA LEU A 142 3.49 -0.71 14.68
C LEU A 142 4.90 -1.30 14.78
#